data_AF-A0A6B2SYB7-F1
#
_entry.id   AF-A0A6B2SYB7-F1
#
_cell.length_a   1.000
_cell.length_b   1.000
_cell.length_c   1.000
_cell.angle_alpha   90.00
_cell.angle_beta   90.00
_cell.angle_gamma   90.00
#
_symmetry.space_group_name_H-M   'P 1'
#
loop_
_entity.id
_entity.type
_entity.pdbx_description
1 polymer ?
#
loop_
_entity_poly.entity_id
_entity_poly.type
_entity_poly.pdbx_seq_one_letter_code
_entity_poly.pdbx_strand_id
1 'polypeptide(L)'
;VRTAAAPLTPAQLLPDVPDFAGREAEARVLTETLRAAVAGSAMAVATLTGLGGVGKTALAVHVAHALRDEFPDGQLYVDLRGADAAPGVDSGSALTGFLRALGVPESAVPDGLDQQTALYRSLLAGRRVLVFLDNA
;
A
#
# COMPACT_ATOMS: atom_id res chain seq x y z
N VAL A 1 7.62 -19.15 -30.22
CA VAL A 1 6.72 -18.07 -29.77
C VAL A 1 6.86 -17.96 -28.25
N ARG A 2 7.46 -16.89 -27.74
CA ARG A 2 7.59 -16.65 -26.28
C ARG A 2 6.29 -15.97 -25.84
N THR A 3 5.45 -16.66 -25.10
CA THR A 3 4.28 -16.07 -24.45
C THR A 3 4.81 -15.03 -23.46
N ALA A 4 4.50 -13.75 -23.67
CA ALA A 4 4.78 -12.73 -22.65
C ALA A 4 3.98 -13.13 -21.40
N ALA A 5 4.66 -13.39 -20.29
CA ALA A 5 3.99 -13.63 -19.01
C ALA A 5 3.14 -12.40 -18.69
N ALA A 6 1.90 -12.61 -18.24
CA ALA A 6 1.08 -11.51 -17.75
C ALA A 6 1.85 -10.78 -16.63
N PRO A 7 1.83 -9.44 -16.59
CA PRO A 7 2.50 -8.69 -15.54
C PRO A 7 1.98 -9.16 -14.17
N LEU A 8 2.90 -9.42 -13.24
CA LEU A 8 2.55 -9.87 -11.89
C LEU A 8 1.77 -8.76 -11.17
N THR A 9 0.60 -9.10 -10.62
CA THR A 9 -0.15 -8.22 -9.74
C THR A 9 0.48 -8.23 -8.35
N PRO A 10 0.92 -7.09 -7.79
CA PRO A 10 1.49 -7.04 -6.44
C PRO A 10 0.48 -7.51 -5.39
N ALA A 11 0.89 -8.39 -4.49
CA ALA A 11 0.10 -8.85 -3.35
C ALA A 11 0.97 -8.82 -2.09
N GLN A 12 1.27 -7.61 -1.61
CA GLN A 12 2.30 -7.37 -0.59
C GLN A 12 1.74 -7.11 0.81
N LEU A 13 0.43 -7.28 1.03
CA LEU A 13 -0.14 -7.08 2.36
C LEU A 13 0.52 -8.00 3.39
N LEU A 14 0.74 -7.46 4.58
CA LEU A 14 1.08 -8.25 5.75
C LEU A 14 0.00 -9.33 5.97
N PRO A 15 0.35 -10.49 6.57
CA PRO A 15 -0.63 -11.51 6.92
C PRO A 15 -1.79 -10.92 7.72
N ASP A 16 -3.01 -11.38 7.44
CA ASP A 16 -4.19 -10.94 8.19
C ASP A 16 -4.09 -11.37 9.66
N VAL A 17 -4.93 -10.77 10.52
CA VAL A 17 -5.01 -11.03 11.96
C VAL A 17 -6.22 -11.95 12.22
N PRO A 18 -6.04 -13.27 12.37
CA PRO A 18 -7.16 -14.22 12.42
C PRO A 18 -8.08 -14.00 13.64
N ASP A 19 -7.51 -13.56 14.75
CA ASP A 19 -8.20 -13.32 16.03
C ASP A 19 -8.39 -11.81 16.29
N PHE A 20 -8.68 -11.03 15.24
CA PHE A 20 -8.90 -9.59 15.37
C PHE A 20 -10.09 -9.29 16.30
N ALA A 21 -9.87 -8.51 17.36
CA ALA A 21 -10.89 -8.19 18.37
C ALA A 21 -10.70 -6.81 19.01
N GLY A 22 -11.78 -6.25 19.57
CA GLY A 22 -11.77 -5.04 20.40
C GLY A 22 -11.66 -3.71 19.64
N ARG A 23 -11.77 -3.76 18.32
CA ARG A 23 -11.65 -2.64 17.36
C ARG A 23 -12.60 -2.79 16.17
N GLU A 24 -13.64 -3.62 16.31
CA GLU A 24 -14.56 -3.99 15.24
C GLU A 24 -15.34 -2.78 14.74
N ALA A 25 -15.69 -1.86 15.65
CA ALA A 25 -16.39 -0.63 15.30
C ALA A 25 -15.50 0.29 14.45
N GLU A 26 -14.25 0.49 14.86
CA GLU A 26 -13.27 1.28 14.11
C GLU A 26 -13.00 0.64 12.74
N ALA A 27 -12.75 -0.66 12.68
CA ALA A 27 -12.52 -1.40 11.43
C ALA A 27 -13.69 -1.26 10.46
N ARG A 28 -14.92 -1.39 10.96
CA ARG A 28 -16.13 -1.23 10.16
C ARG A 28 -16.25 0.19 9.60
N VAL A 29 -16.08 1.22 10.43
CA VAL A 29 -16.15 2.63 9.99
C VAL A 29 -15.09 2.94 8.94
N LEU A 30 -13.84 2.52 9.16
CA LEU A 30 -12.74 2.70 8.22
C LEU A 30 -13.03 2.01 6.88
N THR A 31 -13.46 0.75 6.93
CA THR A 31 -13.78 -0.04 5.72
C THR A 31 -14.92 0.59 4.93
N GLU A 32 -16.04 0.94 5.57
CA GLU A 32 -17.20 1.56 4.92
C GLU A 32 -16.84 2.91 4.28
N THR A 33 -16.08 3.75 5.01
CA THR A 33 -15.66 5.07 4.54
C THR A 33 -14.75 4.96 3.32
N LEU A 34 -13.75 4.07 3.36
CA LEU A 34 -12.81 3.86 2.25
C LEU A 34 -13.52 3.25 1.05
N ARG A 35 -14.41 2.27 1.25
CA ARG A 35 -15.20 1.66 0.16
C ARG A 35 -16.09 2.70 -0.53
N ALA A 36 -16.76 3.56 0.23
CA ALA A 36 -17.58 4.63 -0.33
C ALA A 36 -16.75 5.62 -1.17
N ALA A 37 -15.55 5.98 -0.70
CA ALA A 37 -14.65 6.85 -1.44
C ALA A 37 -14.15 6.24 -2.76
N VAL A 38 -13.79 4.94 -2.74
CA VAL A 38 -13.40 4.19 -3.94
C VAL A 38 -14.53 4.14 -4.96
N ALA A 39 -15.77 3.87 -4.52
CA ALA A 39 -16.94 3.84 -5.39
C ALA A 39 -17.23 5.20 -6.05
N GLY A 40 -16.90 6.30 -5.37
CA GLY A 40 -17.01 7.67 -5.89
C GLY A 40 -15.88 8.11 -6.83
N SER A 41 -14.95 7.21 -7.20
CA SER A 41 -13.73 7.54 -7.96
C SER A 41 -12.82 8.59 -7.30
N ALA A 42 -12.91 8.75 -5.97
CA ALA A 42 -12.05 9.66 -5.23
C ALA A 42 -10.80 8.95 -4.71
N MET A 43 -9.65 9.64 -4.70
CA MET A 43 -8.49 9.16 -3.95
C MET A 43 -8.82 9.21 -2.46
N ALA A 44 -8.78 8.06 -1.79
CA ALA A 44 -9.03 7.95 -0.36
C ALA A 44 -7.70 7.74 0.38
N VAL A 45 -7.46 8.55 1.42
CA VAL A 45 -6.31 8.39 2.33
C VAL A 45 -6.85 8.32 3.75
N ALA A 46 -6.47 7.27 4.47
CA ALA A 46 -6.72 7.14 5.90
C ALA A 46 -5.40 7.08 6.64
N THR A 47 -5.29 7.83 7.73
CA THR A 47 -4.11 7.83 8.60
C THR A 47 -4.54 7.40 9.99
N LEU A 48 -3.86 6.38 10.53
CA LEU A 48 -4.06 5.93 11.92
C LEU A 48 -2.95 6.50 12.79
N THR A 49 -3.32 7.32 13.77
CA THR A 49 -2.39 7.92 14.73
C THR A 49 -2.71 7.45 16.16
N GLY A 50 -1.69 7.40 17.02
CA GLY A 50 -1.83 6.93 18.39
C GLY A 50 -0.53 6.38 18.95
N LEU A 51 -0.51 6.06 20.24
CA LEU A 51 0.67 5.59 20.96
C LEU A 51 1.26 4.30 20.35
N GLY A 52 2.55 4.07 20.59
CA GLY A 52 3.21 2.81 20.23
C GLY A 52 2.51 1.62 20.88
N GLY A 53 2.37 0.51 20.14
CA GLY A 53 1.78 -0.72 20.66
C GLY A 53 0.25 -0.74 20.79
N VAL A 54 -0.48 0.34 20.47
CA VAL A 54 -1.96 0.38 20.59
C VAL A 54 -2.71 -0.45 19.53
N GLY A 55 -2.00 -1.12 18.61
CA GLY A 55 -2.59 -2.00 17.60
C GLY A 55 -2.98 -1.33 16.27
N LYS A 56 -2.41 -0.16 15.93
CA LYS A 56 -2.72 0.56 14.68
C LYS A 56 -2.43 -0.26 13.43
N THR A 57 -1.27 -0.90 13.37
CA THR A 57 -0.88 -1.77 12.25
C THR A 57 -1.85 -2.94 12.13
N ALA A 58 -2.24 -3.58 13.23
CA ALA A 58 -3.22 -4.68 13.21
C ALA A 58 -4.58 -4.23 12.66
N LEU A 59 -5.08 -3.05 13.08
CA LEU A 59 -6.31 -2.45 12.54
C LEU A 59 -6.18 -2.13 11.05
N ALA A 60 -5.08 -1.50 10.63
CA ALA A 60 -4.86 -1.17 9.22
C ALA A 60 -4.77 -2.43 8.35
N VAL A 61 -4.05 -3.46 8.79
CA VAL A 61 -3.92 -4.74 8.07
C VAL A 61 -5.28 -5.41 7.91
N HIS A 62 -6.07 -5.48 8.98
CA HIS A 62 -7.40 -6.06 8.93
C HIS A 62 -8.33 -5.33 7.94
N VAL A 63 -8.31 -3.99 7.97
CA VAL A 63 -9.06 -3.16 7.00
C VAL A 63 -8.56 -3.35 5.57
N ALA A 64 -7.25 -3.47 5.36
CA ALA A 64 -6.65 -3.70 4.05
C ALA A 64 -7.10 -5.04 3.45
N HIS A 65 -7.17 -6.10 4.26
CA HIS A 65 -7.72 -7.40 3.83
C HIS A 65 -9.21 -7.31 3.50
N ALA A 66 -10.00 -6.60 4.31
CA ALA A 66 -11.43 -6.40 4.05
C ALA A 66 -11.73 -5.59 2.76
N LEU A 67 -10.77 -4.78 2.30
CA LEU A 67 -10.87 -3.97 1.09
C LEU A 67 -10.16 -4.56 -0.12
N ARG A 68 -9.42 -5.67 0.02
CA ARG A 68 -8.52 -6.19 -1.03
C ARG A 68 -9.20 -6.35 -2.39
N ASP A 69 -10.46 -6.79 -2.41
CA ASP A 69 -11.22 -7.08 -3.63
C ASP A 69 -11.63 -5.79 -4.37
N GLU A 70 -11.60 -4.63 -3.70
CA GLU A 70 -11.80 -3.31 -4.31
C GLU A 70 -10.55 -2.82 -5.06
N PHE A 71 -9.40 -3.45 -4.85
CA PHE A 71 -8.10 -3.11 -5.44
C PHE A 71 -7.52 -4.30 -6.24
N PRO A 72 -8.18 -4.70 -7.35
CA PRO A 72 -7.78 -5.87 -8.14
C PRO A 72 -6.43 -5.72 -8.82
N ASP A 73 -5.94 -4.48 -8.99
CA ASP A 73 -4.68 -4.20 -9.68
C ASP A 73 -3.47 -4.30 -8.75
N GLY A 74 -3.70 -4.60 -7.47
CA GLY A 74 -2.69 -5.04 -6.52
C GLY A 74 -2.65 -4.23 -5.22
N GLN A 75 -1.79 -4.68 -4.33
CA GLN A 75 -1.49 -4.03 -3.06
C GLN A 75 0.02 -3.90 -2.89
N LEU A 76 0.45 -2.68 -2.57
CA LEU A 76 1.83 -2.32 -2.28
C LEU A 76 2.00 -2.05 -0.79
N TYR A 77 3.10 -2.51 -0.21
CA TYR A 77 3.42 -2.34 1.21
C TYR A 77 4.84 -1.81 1.39
N VAL A 78 5.00 -0.87 2.32
CA VAL A 78 6.31 -0.47 2.83
C VAL A 78 6.22 -0.19 4.32
N ASP A 79 7.20 -0.67 5.06
CA ASP A 79 7.51 -0.24 6.43
C ASP A 79 8.48 0.94 6.35
N LEU A 80 8.01 2.13 6.74
CA LEU A 80 8.78 3.36 6.68
C LEU A 80 9.78 3.51 7.83
N ARG A 81 9.69 2.67 8.87
CA ARG A 81 10.65 2.64 9.99
C ARG A 81 10.83 3.99 10.70
N GLY A 82 9.80 4.84 10.69
CA GLY A 82 9.84 6.19 11.27
C GLY A 82 9.98 6.21 12.80
N ALA A 83 9.59 5.13 13.48
CA ALA A 83 9.73 5.00 14.93
C ALA A 83 11.01 4.26 15.38
N ASP A 84 11.87 3.84 14.45
CA ASP A 84 13.08 3.08 14.76
C ASP A 84 14.25 4.01 15.14
N ALA A 85 15.28 3.44 15.81
CA ALA A 85 16.50 4.18 16.13
C ALA A 85 17.39 4.45 14.88
N ALA A 86 17.20 3.67 13.81
CA ALA A 86 17.88 3.85 12.54
C ALA A 86 17.13 4.87 11.66
N PRO A 87 17.79 5.48 10.65
CA PRO A 87 17.09 6.32 9.69
C PRO A 87 15.96 5.55 9.01
N GLY A 88 14.78 6.16 8.94
CA GLY A 88 13.62 5.62 8.24
C GLY A 88 13.87 5.47 6.73
N VAL A 89 12.95 4.79 6.05
CA VAL A 89 13.01 4.60 4.59
C VAL A 89 12.72 5.93 3.90
N ASP A 90 13.65 6.41 3.09
CA ASP A 90 13.43 7.62 2.29
C ASP A 90 12.48 7.35 1.11
N SER A 91 11.84 8.42 0.62
CA SER A 91 10.86 8.35 -0.45
C SER A 91 11.37 7.71 -1.75
N GLY A 92 12.66 7.90 -2.09
CA GLY A 92 13.26 7.32 -3.29
C GLY A 92 13.46 5.81 -3.16
N SER A 93 13.91 5.36 -1.99
CA SER A 93 13.98 3.93 -1.67
C SER A 93 12.61 3.26 -1.68
N ALA A 94 11.59 3.89 -1.09
CA ALA A 94 10.21 3.39 -1.11
C ALA A 94 9.66 3.29 -2.55
N LEU A 95 9.83 4.36 -3.35
CA LEU A 95 9.39 4.38 -4.75
C LEU A 95 10.14 3.35 -5.60
N THR A 96 11.45 3.16 -5.39
CA THR A 96 12.23 2.11 -6.06
C THR A 96 11.62 0.73 -5.80
N GLY A 97 11.26 0.44 -4.54
CA GLY A 97 10.60 -0.80 -4.17
C GLY A 97 9.25 -0.98 -4.88
N PHE A 98 8.40 0.06 -4.90
CA PHE A 98 7.11 0.02 -5.59
C PHE A 98 7.23 -0.13 -7.10
N LEU A 99 8.17 0.56 -7.75
CA LEU A 99 8.40 0.44 -9.18
C LEU A 99 8.81 -1.00 -9.55
N ARG A 100 9.72 -1.60 -8.77
CA ARG A 100 10.09 -3.02 -8.96
C ARG A 100 8.90 -3.96 -8.76
N ALA A 101 8.09 -3.72 -7.72
CA ALA A 101 6.89 -4.51 -7.46
C ALA A 101 5.87 -4.43 -8.62
N LEU A 102 5.74 -3.26 -9.25
CA LEU A 102 4.92 -3.02 -10.43
C LEU A 102 5.52 -3.58 -11.73
N GLY A 103 6.66 -4.29 -11.66
CA GLY A 103 7.29 -4.98 -12.78
C GLY A 103 8.35 -4.17 -13.53
N VAL A 104 8.77 -3.01 -13.02
CA VAL A 104 9.88 -2.24 -13.62
C VAL A 104 11.20 -2.97 -13.35
N PRO A 105 11.95 -3.37 -14.39
CA PRO A 105 13.27 -3.97 -14.20
C PRO A 105 14.21 -3.01 -13.47
N GLU A 106 15.10 -3.54 -12.64
CA GLU A 106 16.07 -2.73 -11.89
C GLU A 106 16.86 -1.76 -12.77
N SER A 107 17.30 -2.19 -13.95
CA SER A 107 18.03 -1.35 -14.91
C SER A 107 17.21 -0.22 -15.54
N ALA A 108 15.90 -0.21 -15.32
CA ALA A 108 14.96 0.77 -15.87
C ALA A 108 14.33 1.66 -14.78
N VAL A 109 14.69 1.47 -13.51
CA VAL A 109 14.29 2.38 -12.43
C VAL A 109 15.11 3.66 -12.55
N PRO A 110 14.49 4.85 -12.68
CA PRO A 110 15.24 6.10 -12.72
C PRO A 110 15.96 6.39 -11.39
N ASP A 111 17.11 7.07 -11.43
CA ASP A 111 17.84 7.48 -10.22
C ASP A 111 17.20 8.70 -9.53
N GLY A 112 16.51 9.55 -10.29
CA GLY A 112 15.93 10.79 -9.80
C GLY A 112 14.53 10.62 -9.22
N LEU A 113 14.28 11.17 -8.03
CA LEU A 113 12.98 11.10 -7.35
C LEU A 113 11.81 11.62 -8.20
N ASP A 114 12.00 12.71 -8.93
CA ASP A 114 10.96 13.28 -9.80
C ASP A 114 10.58 12.32 -10.94
N GLN A 115 11.58 11.66 -11.52
CA GLN A 115 11.39 10.69 -12.60
C GLN A 115 10.73 9.41 -12.08
N GLN A 116 11.15 8.93 -10.91
CA GLN A 116 10.50 7.81 -10.23
C GLN A 116 9.03 8.13 -9.92
N THR A 117 8.75 9.33 -9.43
CA THR A 117 7.38 9.80 -9.12
C THR A 117 6.52 9.85 -10.38
N ALA A 118 7.03 10.40 -11.48
CA ALA A 118 6.32 10.47 -12.76
C ALA A 118 6.02 9.07 -13.33
N LEU A 119 7.00 8.15 -13.27
CA LEU A 119 6.82 6.77 -13.71
C LEU A 119 5.80 6.04 -12.84
N TYR A 120 5.89 6.18 -11.51
CA TYR A 120 4.95 5.59 -10.56
C TYR A 120 3.50 6.04 -10.85
N ARG A 121 3.27 7.34 -11.01
CA ARG A 121 1.96 7.89 -11.38
C ARG A 121 1.46 7.34 -12.72
N SER A 122 2.35 7.21 -13.70
CA SER A 122 2.00 6.65 -15.02
C SER A 122 1.61 5.18 -14.93
N LEU A 123 2.29 4.39 -14.11
CA LEU A 123 2.00 2.97 -13.89
C LEU A 123 0.71 2.72 -13.11
N LEU A 124 0.27 3.68 -12.28
CA LEU A 124 -0.98 3.61 -11.52
C LEU A 124 -2.18 4.24 -12.25
N ALA A 125 -1.95 4.96 -13.35
CA ALA A 125 -3.02 5.61 -14.09
C ALA A 125 -4.06 4.58 -14.56
N GLY A 126 -5.33 4.79 -14.15
CA GLY A 126 -6.44 3.90 -14.50
C GLY A 126 -6.49 2.57 -13.73
N ARG A 127 -5.63 2.36 -12.72
CA ARG A 127 -5.59 1.15 -11.89
C ARG A 127 -6.09 1.42 -10.48
N ARG A 128 -6.70 0.42 -9.87
CA ARG A 128 -7.10 0.40 -8.46
C ARG A 128 -6.06 -0.38 -7.67
N VAL A 129 -5.09 0.35 -7.10
CA VAL A 129 -4.02 -0.20 -6.28
C VAL A 129 -4.12 0.33 -4.85
N LEU A 130 -4.05 -0.56 -3.86
CA LEU A 130 -3.95 -0.17 -2.45
C LEU A 130 -2.49 0.09 -2.10
N VAL A 131 -2.20 1.22 -1.46
CA VAL A 131 -0.85 1.55 -0.97
C VAL A 131 -0.89 1.59 0.55
N PHE A 132 -0.15 0.68 1.18
CA PHE A 132 -0.04 0.57 2.63
C PHE A 132 1.31 1.11 3.09
N LEU A 133 1.27 2.23 3.82
CA LEU A 133 2.45 2.86 4.41
C LEU A 133 2.41 2.61 5.92
N ASP A 134 3.27 1.72 6.42
CA ASP A 134 3.34 1.39 7.84
C ASP A 134 4.46 2.19 8.52
N ASN A 135 4.29 2.42 9.82
CA ASN A 135 5.32 3.03 10.67
C ASN A 135 5.92 4.34 10.10
N ALA A 136 5.04 5.21 9.60
CA ALA A 136 5.38 6.53 9.04
C ALA A 136 5.86 7.53 10.11
#